data_AF-M4QAL0-F1
#
_entry.id   AF-M4QAL0-F1
#
_cell.length_a   1.000
_cell.length_b   1.000
_cell.length_c   1.000
_cell.angle_alpha   90.00
_cell.angle_beta   90.00
_cell.angle_gamma   90.00
#
_symmetry.space_group_name_H-M   'P 1'
#
loop_
_entity.id
_entity.type
_entity.pdbx_description
1 polymer ?
#
loop_
_entity_poly.entity_id
_entity_poly.type
_entity_poly.pdbx_seq_one_letter_code
_entity_poly.pdbx_strand_id
1 'polypeptide(L)'
;MSNKLYLCIKKTNQHLYAYVLHNGKQLLTVSTNQKMIKKNIEQIDSQRFPEIIGYLLSEKIKESGLSNIYLKKTYIFHGKVKTVVEELRKNGIIIF
;
A
#
# COMPACT_ATOMS: atom_id res chain seq x y z
N MET A 1 7.72 6.08 -22.93
CA MET A 1 7.71 6.42 -21.48
C MET A 1 6.31 6.19 -20.93
N SER A 2 6.08 5.12 -20.17
CA SER A 2 4.75 4.83 -19.64
C SER A 2 4.46 5.73 -18.43
N ASN A 3 3.53 6.67 -18.57
CA ASN A 3 3.11 7.62 -17.53
C ASN A 3 2.20 6.96 -16.46
N LYS A 4 2.52 5.71 -16.08
CA LYS A 4 1.68 4.88 -15.22
C LYS A 4 2.12 5.00 -13.76
N LEU A 5 1.15 5.00 -12.87
CA LEU A 5 1.39 4.90 -11.44
C LEU A 5 1.48 3.42 -11.05
N TYR A 6 2.51 3.06 -10.29
CA TYR A 6 2.71 1.67 -9.87
C TYR A 6 2.61 1.54 -8.36
N LEU A 7 1.66 0.72 -7.89
CA LEU A 7 1.63 0.26 -6.52
C LEU A 7 2.68 -0.83 -6.33
N CYS A 8 3.61 -0.59 -5.42
CA CYS A 8 4.63 -1.53 -5.02
C CYS A 8 4.40 -1.91 -3.56
N ILE A 9 4.35 -3.21 -3.29
CA ILE A 9 4.27 -3.76 -1.95
C ILE A 9 5.59 -4.46 -1.67
N LYS A 10 6.20 -4.19 -0.52
CA LYS A 10 7.39 -4.87 -0.01
C LYS A 10 7.09 -5.41 1.38
N LYS A 11 7.29 -6.71 1.57
CA LYS A 11 7.07 -7.38 2.86
C LYS A 11 8.38 -7.97 3.36
N THR A 12 8.64 -7.82 4.65
CA THR A 12 9.70 -8.52 5.39
C THR A 12 9.04 -9.34 6.50
N ASN A 13 9.84 -10.06 7.29
CA ASN A 13 9.31 -10.87 8.40
C ASN A 13 8.56 -10.01 9.44
N GLN A 14 9.02 -8.78 9.67
CA GLN A 14 8.49 -7.90 10.73
C GLN A 14 7.67 -6.73 10.19
N HIS A 15 7.89 -6.32 8.94
CA HIS A 15 7.35 -5.07 8.42
C HIS A 15 6.71 -5.22 7.06
N LEU A 16 5.75 -4.32 6.80
CA LEU A 16 5.06 -4.19 5.53
C LEU A 16 5.18 -2.76 5.06
N TYR A 17 5.45 -2.60 3.77
CA TYR A 17 5.62 -1.33 3.09
C TYR A 17 4.76 -1.35 1.84
N ALA A 18 3.99 -0.29 1.62
CA ALA A 18 3.26 -0.06 0.39
C ALA A 18 3.56 1.36 -0.09
N TYR A 19 3.90 1.50 -1.37
CA TYR A 19 4.29 2.78 -1.94
C TYR A 19 3.86 2.90 -3.39
N VAL A 20 3.61 4.13 -3.82
CA VAL A 20 3.22 4.45 -5.20
C VAL A 20 4.40 5.09 -5.91
N LEU A 21 4.79 4.52 -7.04
CA LEU A 21 5.84 5.03 -7.92
C LEU A 21 5.25 5.72 -9.14
N HIS A 22 5.85 6.83 -9.53
CA HIS A 22 5.60 7.52 -10.80
C HIS A 22 6.93 7.89 -11.45
N ASN A 23 7.19 7.40 -12.67
CA ASN A 23 8.41 7.71 -13.43
C ASN A 23 9.72 7.56 -12.61
N GLY A 24 9.82 6.51 -11.79
CA GLY A 24 10.99 6.23 -10.94
C GLY A 24 11.04 7.01 -9.62
N LYS A 25 10.10 7.93 -9.36
CA LYS A 25 9.98 8.66 -8.10
C LYS A 25 8.88 8.08 -7.22
N GLN A 26 9.12 8.05 -5.92
CA GLN A 26 8.15 7.59 -4.93
C GLN A 26 7.29 8.76 -4.48
N LEU A 27 6.00 8.71 -4.81
CA LEU A 27 5.05 9.78 -4.47
C LEU A 27 4.47 9.60 -3.07
N LEU A 28 4.01 8.39 -2.78
CA LEU A 28 3.35 8.05 -1.52
C LEU A 28 3.97 6.81 -0.90
N THR A 29 4.02 6.81 0.42
CA THR A 29 4.59 5.71 1.20
C THR A 29 3.84 5.53 2.50
N VAL A 30 3.47 4.28 2.78
CA VAL A 30 2.89 3.84 4.04
C VAL A 30 3.66 2.60 4.49
N SER A 31 4.10 2.60 5.75
CA SER A 31 4.77 1.44 6.32
C SER A 31 4.54 1.29 7.80
N THR A 32 4.62 0.05 8.28
CA THR A 32 4.52 -0.27 9.70
C THR A 32 5.63 0.36 10.54
N ASN A 33 6.74 0.78 9.92
CA ASN A 33 7.86 1.41 10.62
C ASN A 33 7.69 2.94 10.78
N GLN A 34 6.67 3.56 10.18
CA GLN A 34 6.41 4.99 10.40
C GLN A 34 5.98 5.20 11.85
N LYS A 35 6.62 6.14 12.57
CA LYS A 35 6.36 6.40 14.00
C LYS A 35 4.87 6.56 14.33
N MET A 36 4.13 7.20 13.43
CA MET A 36 2.69 7.47 13.60
C MET A 36 1.84 6.19 13.47
N ILE A 37 2.27 5.25 12.62
CA ILE A 37 1.60 3.96 12.42
C ILE A 37 2.04 2.98 13.49
N LYS A 38 3.33 2.99 13.85
CA LYS A 38 3.96 2.10 14.83
C LYS A 38 3.23 2.11 16.18
N LYS A 39 2.91 3.30 16.69
CA LYS A 39 2.13 3.45 17.93
C LYS A 39 0.75 2.80 17.87
N ASN A 40 0.10 2.84 16.70
CA ASN A 40 -1.22 2.26 16.51
C ASN A 40 -1.18 0.74 16.33
N ILE A 41 -0.04 0.17 15.92
CA ILE A 41 0.09 -1.26 15.58
C ILE A 41 0.89 -2.08 16.60
N GLU A 42 1.51 -1.47 17.61
CA GLU A 42 2.32 -2.18 18.62
C GLU A 42 1.55 -3.26 19.39
N GLN A 43 0.22 -3.12 19.49
CA GLN A 43 -0.67 -4.10 20.12
C GLN A 43 -1.50 -4.91 19.12
N ILE A 44 -1.30 -4.68 17.81
CA ILE A 44 -2.10 -5.29 16.75
C ILE A 44 -1.34 -6.48 16.18
N ASP A 45 -2.05 -7.60 15.96
CA ASP A 45 -1.49 -8.76 15.28
C ASP A 45 -0.97 -8.36 13.89
N SER A 46 0.24 -8.82 13.57
CA SER A 46 0.90 -8.65 12.26
C SER A 46 0.06 -9.10 11.06
N GLN A 47 -0.97 -9.91 11.29
CA GLN A 47 -1.97 -10.31 10.29
C GLN A 47 -2.86 -9.15 9.84
N ARG A 48 -3.12 -8.16 10.70
CA ARG A 48 -3.96 -6.98 10.41
C ARG A 48 -3.19 -5.79 9.82
N PHE A 49 -1.86 -5.83 9.83
CA PHE A 49 -1.03 -4.79 9.21
C PHE A 49 -1.40 -4.48 7.74
N PRO A 50 -1.72 -5.48 6.88
CA PRO A 50 -2.12 -5.24 5.50
C PRO A 50 -3.39 -4.39 5.37
N GLU A 51 -4.37 -4.60 6.24
CA GLU A 51 -5.64 -3.85 6.25
C GLU A 51 -5.36 -2.39 6.62
N ILE A 52 -4.62 -2.16 7.70
CA ILE A 52 -4.27 -0.81 8.17
C ILE A 52 -3.45 -0.05 7.12
N ILE A 53 -2.48 -0.72 6.51
CA ILE A 53 -1.67 -0.10 5.44
C ILE A 53 -2.53 0.19 4.21
N GLY A 54 -3.41 -0.73 3.81
CA GLY A 54 -4.31 -0.54 2.67
C GLY A 54 -5.24 0.66 2.88
N TYR A 55 -5.84 0.77 4.06
CA TYR A 55 -6.69 1.88 4.45
C TYR A 55 -5.94 3.22 4.41
N LEU A 56 -4.83 3.34 5.14
CA LEU A 56 -4.05 4.59 5.21
C LEU A 56 -3.50 5.01 3.85
N LEU A 57 -3.11 4.05 3.01
CA LEU A 57 -2.65 4.34 1.67
C LEU A 57 -3.80 4.83 0.79
N SER A 58 -5.01 4.30 0.97
CA SER A 58 -6.20 4.74 0.24
C SER A 58 -6.53 6.21 0.52
N GLU A 59 -6.45 6.63 1.79
CA GLU A 59 -6.69 8.03 2.19
C GLU A 59 -5.68 8.95 1.52
N LYS A 60 -4.38 8.61 1.60
CA LYS A 60 -3.32 9.40 0.95
C LYS A 60 -3.47 9.48 -0.57
N ILE A 61 -3.90 8.39 -1.21
CA ILE A 61 -4.14 8.36 -2.65
C ILE A 61 -5.29 9.30 -3.02
N LYS A 62 -6.38 9.29 -2.25
CA LYS A 62 -7.53 10.18 -2.43
C LYS A 62 -7.14 11.64 -2.26
N GLU A 63 -6.43 11.96 -1.18
CA GLU A 63 -5.94 13.32 -0.90
C GLU A 63 -5.03 13.83 -2.02
N SER A 64 -4.21 12.95 -2.60
CA SER A 64 -3.30 13.30 -3.70
C SER A 64 -3.96 13.32 -5.08
N GLY A 65 -5.24 12.94 -5.19
CA GLY A 65 -5.96 12.87 -6.46
C GLY A 65 -5.40 11.85 -7.46
N LEU A 66 -4.66 10.83 -6.99
CA LEU A 66 -4.02 9.85 -7.88
C LEU A 66 -5.04 8.81 -8.36
N SER A 67 -5.05 8.54 -9.66
CA SER A 67 -5.93 7.56 -10.32
C SER A 67 -5.13 6.64 -11.25
N ASN A 68 -5.73 5.53 -11.69
CA ASN A 68 -5.09 4.58 -12.61
C ASN A 68 -3.78 3.96 -12.10
N ILE A 69 -3.85 3.31 -10.95
CA ILE A 69 -2.71 2.67 -10.31
C ILE A 69 -2.62 1.20 -10.74
N TYR A 70 -1.43 0.76 -11.11
CA TYR A 70 -1.14 -0.61 -11.55
C TYR A 70 -0.37 -1.36 -10.48
N LEU A 71 -0.77 -2.58 -10.14
CA LEU A 71 -0.02 -3.40 -9.21
C LEU A 71 1.28 -3.91 -9.87
N LYS A 72 2.42 -3.56 -9.27
CA LYS A 72 3.70 -4.11 -9.70
C LYS A 72 3.80 -5.57 -9.26
N LYS A 73 4.00 -6.49 -10.20
CA LYS A 73 4.14 -7.94 -9.98
C LYS A 73 5.47 -8.30 -9.30
N THR A 74 5.66 -7.86 -8.06
CA THR A 74 6.84 -8.17 -7.25
C THR A 74 6.66 -9.47 -6.45
N TYR A 75 5.42 -9.80 -6.08
CA TYR A 75 5.05 -10.98 -5.32
C TYR A 75 3.82 -11.65 -5.94
N ILE A 76 3.62 -12.92 -5.59
CA ILE A 76 2.38 -13.64 -5.89
C ILE A 76 1.21 -12.92 -5.21
N PHE A 77 0.11 -12.75 -5.94
CA PHE A 77 -1.10 -12.10 -5.45
C PHE A 77 -1.83 -13.01 -4.44
N HIS A 78 -1.35 -13.01 -3.20
CA HIS A 78 -1.87 -13.84 -2.11
C HIS A 78 -1.61 -13.19 -0.74
N GLY A 79 -2.29 -13.69 0.29
CA GLY A 79 -2.11 -13.27 1.69
C GLY A 79 -2.08 -11.74 1.83
N LYS A 80 -1.03 -11.23 2.49
CA LYS A 80 -0.84 -9.79 2.75
C LYS A 80 -0.95 -8.91 1.50
N VAL A 81 -0.48 -9.37 0.34
CA VAL A 81 -0.53 -8.58 -0.90
C VAL A 81 -1.97 -8.44 -1.40
N LYS A 82 -2.72 -9.55 -1.34
CA LYS A 82 -4.13 -9.58 -1.71
C LYS A 82 -4.94 -8.66 -0.79
N THR A 83 -4.74 -8.77 0.52
CA THR A 83 -5.45 -7.95 1.52
C THR A 83 -5.24 -6.44 1.30
N VAL A 84 -4.00 -5.99 1.03
CA VAL A 84 -3.74 -4.56 0.74
C VAL A 84 -4.53 -4.08 -0.48
N VAL A 85 -4.53 -4.86 -1.55
CA VAL A 85 -5.20 -4.49 -2.81
C VAL A 85 -6.72 -4.53 -2.67
N GLU A 86 -7.25 -5.52 -1.95
CA GLU A 86 -8.68 -5.61 -1.65
C GLU A 86 -9.15 -4.42 -0.80
N GLU A 87 -8.38 -4.03 0.22
CA GLU A 87 -8.71 -2.87 1.05
C GLU A 87 -8.65 -1.56 0.26
N LEU A 88 -7.67 -1.39 -0.64
CA LEU A 88 -7.61 -0.25 -1.54
C LEU A 88 -8.84 -0.18 -2.46
N ARG A 89 -9.25 -1.32 -3.03
CA ARG A 89 -10.46 -1.43 -3.87
C ARG A 89 -11.72 -1.13 -3.10
N LYS A 90 -11.86 -1.64 -1.87
CA LYS A 90 -12.98 -1.37 -0.96
C LYS A 90 -13.11 0.13 -0.66
N ASN A 91 -11.98 0.81 -0.53
CA ASN A 91 -11.94 2.26 -0.34
C ASN A 91 -12.08 3.05 -1.66
N GLY A 92 -12.42 2.41 -2.79
CA GLY A 92 -12.71 3.10 -4.05
C GLY A 92 -11.48 3.41 -4.92
N ILE A 93 -10.31 2.86 -4.60
CA ILE A 93 -9.12 2.98 -5.45
C ILE A 93 -9.14 1.90 -6.53
N ILE A 94 -9.10 2.33 -7.79
CA ILE A 94 -9.02 1.40 -8.93
C ILE A 94 -7.57 0.94 -9.11
N ILE A 95 -7.36 -0.37 -8.93
CA ILE A 95 -6.08 -1.04 -9.11
C ILE A 95 -6.16 -2.06 -10.24
N PHE A 96 -5.30 -1.85 -11.24
CA PHE A 96 -5.12 -2.66 -12.43
C PHE A 96 -4.01 -3.72 -12.27
#